data_AF-A0A831T2F8-F1
#
_entry.id   AF-A0A831T2F8-F1
#
_cell.length_a   1.000
_cell.length_b   1.000
_cell.length_c   1.000
_cell.angle_alpha   90.00
_cell.angle_beta   90.00
_cell.angle_gamma   90.00
#
_symmetry.space_group_name_H-M   'P 1'
#
loop_
_entity.id
_entity.type
_entity.pdbx_description
1 polymer ?
#
loop_
_entity_poly.entity_id
_entity_poly.type
_entity_poly.pdbx_seq_one_letter_code
_entity_poly.pdbx_strand_id
1 'polypeptide(L)' 'MSLPQSEVKYTIEEYLAFEREAEERHEYLDGQIYAMAGESPEH' A
#
# COMPACT_ATOMS: atom_id res chain seq x y z
N MET A 1 -11.66 -11.69 -23.06
CA MET A 1 -11.53 -10.21 -23.02
C MET A 1 -10.73 -9.91 -21.77
N SER A 2 -9.42 -9.71 -21.86
CA SER A 2 -8.60 -9.41 -20.69
C SER A 2 -8.74 -7.93 -20.41
N LEU A 3 -9.42 -7.57 -19.32
CA LEU A 3 -9.52 -6.18 -18.88
C LEU A 3 -8.10 -5.69 -18.55
N PRO A 4 -7.71 -4.47 -18.92
CA PRO A 4 -6.48 -3.89 -18.41
C PRO A 4 -6.67 -3.79 -16.90
N GLN A 5 -5.92 -4.61 -16.16
CA GLN A 5 -5.79 -4.47 -14.73
C GLN A 5 -5.08 -3.14 -14.53
N SER A 6 -5.87 -2.07 -14.38
CA SER A 6 -5.37 -0.75 -14.07
C SER A 6 -4.53 -0.90 -12.80
N GLU A 7 -3.21 -0.90 -12.96
CA GLU A 7 -2.28 -0.85 -11.84
C GLU A 7 -2.61 0.45 -11.11
N VAL A 8 -3.31 0.34 -9.98
CA VAL A 8 -3.65 1.47 -9.13
C VAL A 8 -2.32 1.93 -8.54
N LYS A 9 -1.70 2.91 -9.19
CA LYS A 9 -0.52 3.60 -8.69
C LYS A 9 -1.01 4.70 -7.78
N TYR A 10 -0.76 4.53 -6.48
CA TYR A 10 -0.97 5.58 -5.51
C TYR A 10 0.07 6.66 -5.74
N THR A 11 -0.31 7.92 -5.53
CA THR A 11 0.65 9.03 -5.45
C THR A 11 1.17 9.19 -4.02
N ILE A 12 2.29 9.89 -3.87
CA ILE A 12 2.85 10.20 -2.54
C ILE A 12 1.83 10.92 -1.65
N GLU A 13 1.01 11.80 -2.24
CA GLU A 13 -0.01 12.56 -1.53
C GLU A 13 -1.13 11.66 -0.98
N GLU A 14 -1.59 10.70 -1.79
CA GLU A 14 -2.58 9.68 -1.36
C GLU A 14 -2.01 8.77 -0.27
N TYR A 15 -0.76 8.33 -0.44
CA TYR A 15 -0.06 7.56 0.59
C TYR A 15 0.05 8.33 1.91
N LEU A 16 0.40 9.62 1.87
CA LEU A 16 0.51 10.45 3.08
C LEU A 16 -0.84 10.70 3.75
N ALA A 17 -1.92 10.85 2.98
CA ALA A 17 -3.27 10.96 3.53
C ALA A 17 -3.68 9.66 4.21
N PHE A 18 -3.45 8.53 3.53
CA PHE A 18 -3.69 7.20 4.06
C PHE A 18 -2.85 6.91 5.32
N GLU A 19 -1.56 7.24 5.33
CA GLU A 19 -0.66 7.07 6.49
C GLU A 19 -1.11 7.89 7.71
N ARG A 20 -1.74 9.06 7.50
CA ARG A 20 -2.28 9.87 8.60
C ARG A 20 -3.52 9.29 9.25
N GLU A 21 -4.34 8.58 8.47
CA GLU A 21 -5.54 7.90 8.96
C GLU A 21 -5.24 6.48 9.43
N ALA A 22 -4.20 5.85 8.87
CA ALA A 22 -3.71 4.56 9.27
C ALA A 22 -3.05 4.63 10.65
N GLU A 23 -3.47 3.73 11.52
CA GLU A 23 -2.84 3.56 12.84
C GLU A 23 -1.49 2.83 12.73
N GLU A 24 -1.30 2.06 11.65
CA GLU A 24 -0.09 1.31 11.36
C GLU A 24 0.75 1.94 10.25
N ARG A 25 2.07 1.73 10.32
CA ARG A 25 3.00 2.24 9.31
C ARG A 25 2.99 1.33 8.09
N HIS A 26 2.83 1.96 6.94
CA HIS A 26 2.91 1.31 5.65
C HIS A 26 4.21 1.71 4.96
N GLU A 27 4.60 1.00 3.91
CA GLU A 27 5.78 1.30 3.11
C GLU A 27 5.34 1.56 1.66
N TYR A 28 5.73 2.71 1.12
CA TYR A 28 5.42 3.07 -0.26
C TYR A 28 6.57 2.71 -1.20
N LEU A 29 6.35 1.78 -2.12
CA LEU A 29 7.30 1.37 -3.16
C LEU A 29 6.65 1.42 -4.55
N ASP A 30 7.23 2.21 -5.45
CA ASP A 30 6.84 2.31 -6.87
C ASP A 30 5.33 2.55 -7.11
N GLY A 31 4.67 3.32 -6.24
CA GLY A 31 3.22 3.55 -6.36
C GLY A 31 2.35 2.48 -5.68
N GLN A 32 2.96 1.56 -4.94
CA GLN A 32 2.26 0.54 -4.15
C GLN A 32 2.50 0.77 -2.67
N ILE A 33 1.47 0.50 -1.86
CA ILE A 33 1.47 0.65 -0.41
C ILE A 33 1.51 -0.75 0.21
N TYR A 34 2.53 -1.04 1.00
CA TYR A 34 2.72 -2.31 1.70
C TYR A 34 2.46 -2.10 3.18
N ALA A 35 1.51 -2.84 3.77
CA ALA A 35 1.37 -2.86 5.22
C ALA A 35 2.60 -3.55 5.81
N MET A 36 3.36 -2.86 6.66
CA MET A 36 4.35 -3.53 7.50
C MET A 36 3.63 -4.21 8.67
N ALA A 37 2.81 -5.21 8.35
CA ALA A 37 2.40 -6.22 9.31
C ALA A 37 3.62 -7.11 9.57
N GLY A 38 4.54 -6.63 10.41
CA GLY A 38 5.57 -7.47 10.99
C GLY A 38 4.87 -8.61 11.71
N GLU A 39 5.20 -9.84 11.30
CA GLU A 39 4.62 -11.12 11.74
C GLU A 39 3.38 -11.60 10.94
N SER A 40 3.61 -12.16 9.76
CA SER A 40 2.89 -13.40 9.46
C SER A 40 3.46 -14.45 10.42
N PRO A 41 2.66 -15.05 11.32
CA PRO A 41 3.10 -16.19 12.11
C PRO A 41 3.17 -17.41 11.18
N GLU A 42 4.20 -17.49 10.36
CA GLU A 42 4.62 -18.76 9.78
C GLU A 42 5.60 -19.43 10.75
N HIS A 43 5.07 -20.01 11.84
CA HIS A 43 5.57 -21.27 12.41
C HIS A 43 4.55 -21.98 13.30
#